data_AF-A0A355G8C1-F1
#
_entry.id   AF-A0A355G8C1-F1
#
_cell.length_a   1.000
_cell.length_b   1.000
_cell.length_c   1.000
_cell.angle_alpha   90.00
_cell.angle_beta   90.00
_cell.angle_gamma   90.00
#
_symmetry.space_group_name_H-M   'P 1'
#
loop_
_entity.id
_entity.type
_entity.pdbx_description
1 polymer ?
#
loop_
_entity_poly.entity_id
_entity_poly.type
_entity_poly.pdbx_seq_one_letter_code
_entity_poly.pdbx_strand_id
1 'polypeptide(L)'
;MVDMSDYLPTVAEIAGLKQPDVPRDGISFASVLFGKPEQRQTREWIYIELRNKSCVRSPEWKLYQDGRFFNVEQDPGEKSPLKSDQLTGTAKQKHAALTSVLNDLQGPLPQP
;
A
#
# COMPACT_ATOMS: atom_id res chain seq x y z
N MET A 1 2.18 6.70 -3.16
CA MET A 1 0.72 6.50 -3.36
C MET A 1 -0.05 7.12 -2.20
N VAL A 2 -1.39 7.14 -2.24
CA VAL A 2 -2.26 7.55 -1.12
C VAL A 2 -3.21 6.40 -0.81
N ASP A 3 -3.29 6.00 0.44
CA ASP A 3 -4.12 4.92 0.99
C ASP A 3 -5.26 5.49 1.85
N MET A 4 -6.23 4.67 2.22
CA MET A 4 -7.31 5.11 3.11
C MET A 4 -6.76 5.53 4.49
N SER A 5 -5.81 4.78 5.04
CA SER A 5 -5.20 5.08 6.35
C SER A 5 -4.55 6.47 6.42
N ASP A 6 -4.18 7.08 5.28
CA ASP A 6 -3.54 8.40 5.20
C ASP A 6 -4.47 9.58 5.54
N TYR A 7 -5.78 9.41 5.41
CA TYR A 7 -6.72 10.53 5.57
C TYR A 7 -6.75 11.06 7.00
N LEU A 8 -6.74 10.15 7.99
CA LEU A 8 -6.79 10.52 9.39
C LEU A 8 -5.58 11.38 9.82
N PRO A 9 -4.30 10.98 9.60
CA PRO A 9 -3.16 11.83 9.91
C PRO A 9 -3.12 13.10 9.07
N THR A 10 -3.58 13.05 7.80
CA THR A 10 -3.64 14.24 6.94
C THR A 10 -4.60 15.32 7.48
N VAL A 11 -5.83 14.93 7.82
CA VAL A 11 -6.83 15.87 8.37
C VAL A 11 -6.37 16.41 9.73
N ALA A 12 -5.77 15.56 10.57
CA ALA A 12 -5.24 15.99 11.87
C ALA A 12 -4.13 17.04 11.72
N GLU A 13 -3.18 16.83 10.79
CA GLU A 13 -2.12 17.80 10.51
C GLU A 13 -2.70 19.13 9.98
N ILE A 14 -3.63 19.07 9.03
CA ILE A 14 -4.31 20.27 8.49
C ILE A 14 -5.04 21.05 9.59
N ALA A 15 -5.66 20.35 10.54
CA ALA A 15 -6.34 20.95 11.68
C ALA A 15 -5.39 21.50 12.76
N GLY A 16 -4.07 21.35 12.61
CA GLY A 16 -3.08 21.77 13.60
C GLY A 16 -3.08 20.93 14.89
N LEU A 17 -3.64 19.71 14.83
CA LEU A 17 -3.62 18.80 15.96
C LEU A 17 -2.22 18.20 16.14
N LYS A 18 -1.82 18.01 17.39
CA LYS A 18 -0.57 17.32 17.70
C LYS A 18 -0.68 15.85 17.28
N GLN A 19 0.42 15.31 16.76
CA GLN A 19 0.58 13.87 16.54
C GLN A 19 0.30 13.13 17.86
N PRO A 20 -0.65 12.17 17.88
CA PRO A 20 -0.96 11.42 19.07
C PRO A 20 0.10 10.33 19.31
N ASP A 21 0.28 9.94 20.57
CA ASP A 21 1.30 8.96 21.00
C ASP A 21 0.91 7.50 20.70
N VAL A 22 0.04 7.29 19.70
CA VAL A 22 -0.45 5.96 19.30
C VAL A 22 0.04 5.62 17.90
N PRO A 23 0.53 4.39 17.66
CA PRO A 23 0.92 3.94 16.34
C PRO A 23 -0.22 4.07 15.32
N ARG A 24 0.12 4.43 14.08
CA ARG A 24 -0.82 4.54 12.94
C ARG A 24 -0.14 4.03 11.67
N ASP A 25 -0.92 3.39 10.82
CA ASP A 25 -0.43 2.89 9.53
C ASP A 25 -0.35 3.98 8.45
N GLY A 26 -1.07 5.09 8.67
CA GLY A 26 -1.18 6.19 7.71
C GLY A 26 -0.04 7.19 7.78
N ILE A 27 0.26 7.79 6.63
CA ILE A 27 1.26 8.82 6.40
C ILE A 27 0.53 10.06 5.86
N SER A 28 0.73 11.21 6.50
CA SER A 28 0.11 12.45 6.03
C SER A 28 0.65 12.87 4.66
N PHE A 29 -0.26 13.29 3.77
CA PHE A 29 0.09 13.90 2.48
C PHE A 29 -0.24 15.41 2.41
N ALA A 30 -0.46 16.05 3.57
CA ALA A 30 -0.81 17.47 3.64
C ALA A 30 0.22 18.38 2.96
N SER A 31 1.52 18.03 3.02
CA SER A 31 2.58 18.78 2.34
C SER A 31 2.34 18.92 0.83
N VAL A 32 1.80 17.89 0.17
CA VAL A 32 1.42 17.96 -1.26
C VAL A 32 0.29 18.97 -1.48
N LEU A 33 -0.71 18.98 -0.59
CA LEU A 33 -1.85 19.90 -0.68
C LEU A 33 -1.43 21.36 -0.48
N PHE A 34 -0.39 21.59 0.31
CA PHE A 34 0.20 22.92 0.54
C PHE A 34 1.26 23.31 -0.51
N GLY A 35 1.44 22.53 -1.57
CA GLY A 35 2.41 22.83 -2.62
C GLY A 35 3.87 22.63 -2.22
N LYS A 36 4.13 21.74 -1.25
CA LYS A 36 5.46 21.37 -0.73
C LYS A 36 5.76 19.89 -0.96
N PRO A 37 5.74 19.40 -2.22
CA PRO A 37 5.89 17.97 -2.52
C PRO A 37 7.24 17.39 -2.09
N GLU A 38 8.27 18.21 -1.92
CA GLU A 38 9.59 17.82 -1.42
C GLU A 38 9.59 17.38 0.05
N GLN A 39 8.56 17.76 0.81
CA GLN A 39 8.38 17.37 2.22
C GLN A 39 7.47 16.14 2.36
N ARG A 40 7.10 15.51 1.25
CA ARG A 40 6.21 14.37 1.25
C ARG A 40 6.96 13.12 1.72
N GLN A 41 6.39 12.45 2.72
CA GLN A 41 6.72 11.05 3.01
C GLN A 41 6.01 10.14 1.99
N THR A 42 6.75 9.22 1.38
CA THR A 42 6.24 8.36 0.31
C THR A 42 6.17 6.91 0.73
N ARG A 43 5.16 6.22 0.20
CA ARG A 43 5.10 4.76 0.13
C ARG A 43 4.81 4.31 -1.29
N GLU A 44 5.45 3.20 -1.64
CA GLU A 44 5.38 2.57 -2.97
C GLU A 44 4.21 1.60 -3.11
N TRP A 45 3.37 1.48 -2.07
CA TRP A 45 2.25 0.55 -2.06
C TRP A 45 1.03 1.12 -1.30
N ILE A 46 -0.12 0.51 -1.54
CA ILE A 46 -1.35 0.65 -0.74
C ILE A 46 -1.86 -0.74 -0.35
N TYR A 47 -2.64 -0.81 0.72
CA TYR A 47 -3.28 -2.03 1.18
C TYR A 47 -4.79 -1.91 1.06
N ILE A 48 -5.43 -2.95 0.54
CA ILE A 48 -6.88 -2.96 0.36
C ILE A 48 -7.40 -4.28 0.90
N GLU A 49 -8.32 -4.22 1.85
CA GLU A 49 -9.06 -5.38 2.35
C GLU A 49 -10.57 -5.17 2.22
N LEU A 50 -11.26 -6.19 1.71
CA LEU A 50 -12.72 -6.26 1.71
C LEU A 50 -13.19 -7.71 1.87
N ARG A 51 -13.99 -7.99 2.90
CA ARG A 51 -14.62 -9.29 3.14
C ARG A 51 -13.60 -10.46 3.09
N ASN A 52 -12.55 -10.40 3.90
CA ASN A 52 -11.47 -11.39 3.99
C ASN A 52 -10.67 -11.58 2.69
N LYS A 53 -10.75 -10.64 1.76
CA LYS A 53 -9.88 -10.58 0.59
C LYS A 53 -9.00 -9.36 0.72
N SER A 54 -7.69 -9.58 0.79
CA SER A 54 -6.73 -8.50 0.84
C SER A 54 -5.79 -8.52 -0.36
N CYS A 55 -5.24 -7.35 -0.68
CA CYS A 55 -4.17 -7.20 -1.66
C CYS A 55 -3.27 -6.02 -1.29
N VAL A 56 -2.01 -6.11 -1.71
CA VAL A 56 -1.07 -5.00 -1.73
C VAL A 56 -0.87 -4.58 -3.19
N ARG A 57 -0.91 -3.29 -3.45
CA ARG A 57 -0.77 -2.72 -4.80
C ARG A 57 0.30 -1.65 -4.84
N SER A 58 1.24 -1.74 -5.79
CA SER A 58 2.11 -0.64 -6.24
C SER A 58 1.50 0.05 -7.48
N PRO A 59 2.13 1.09 -8.05
CA PRO A 59 1.60 1.75 -9.24
C PRO A 59 1.31 0.76 -10.39
N GLU A 60 2.26 -0.13 -10.67
CA GLU A 60 2.24 -1.04 -11.83
C GLU A 60 1.92 -2.50 -11.48
N TRP A 61 1.95 -2.87 -10.19
CA TRP A 61 1.81 -4.27 -9.77
C TRP A 61 0.78 -4.44 -8.66
N LYS A 62 0.08 -5.57 -8.66
CA LYS A 62 -0.90 -5.91 -7.63
C LYS A 62 -0.77 -7.37 -7.24
N LEU A 63 -0.66 -7.63 -5.93
CA LEU A 63 -0.57 -8.96 -5.34
C LEU A 63 -1.74 -9.19 -4.39
N TYR A 64 -2.54 -10.22 -4.66
CA TYR A 64 -3.58 -10.68 -3.77
C TYR A 64 -3.04 -11.67 -2.75
N GLN A 65 -3.70 -11.74 -1.59
CA GLN A 65 -3.39 -12.71 -0.53
C GLN A 65 -3.49 -14.18 -0.98
N ASP A 66 -4.33 -14.47 -1.98
CA ASP A 66 -4.45 -15.81 -2.58
C ASP A 66 -3.32 -16.15 -3.58
N GLY A 67 -2.33 -15.26 -3.72
CA GLY A 67 -1.17 -15.44 -4.59
C GLY A 67 -1.37 -14.95 -6.03
N ARG A 68 -2.55 -14.49 -6.42
CA ARG A 68 -2.73 -13.90 -7.76
C ARG A 68 -1.93 -12.61 -7.88
N PHE A 69 -1.07 -12.55 -8.89
CA PHE A 69 -0.17 -11.42 -9.15
C PHE A 69 -0.39 -10.87 -10.56
N PHE A 70 -0.51 -9.54 -10.68
CA PHE A 70 -0.83 -8.85 -11.93
C PHE A 70 0.12 -7.70 -12.19
N ASN A 71 0.49 -7.50 -13.46
CA ASN A 71 0.95 -6.21 -13.95
C ASN A 71 -0.28 -5.40 -14.36
N VAL A 72 -0.69 -4.44 -13.54
CA VAL A 72 -1.90 -3.63 -13.74
C VAL A 72 -1.71 -2.48 -14.72
N GLU A 73 -0.47 -2.22 -15.15
CA GLU A 73 -0.18 -1.31 -16.27
C GLU A 73 -0.48 -1.99 -17.61
N GLN A 74 -0.11 -3.26 -17.75
CA GLN A 74 -0.32 -4.05 -18.97
C GLN A 74 -1.68 -4.78 -19.00
N ASP A 75 -2.21 -5.15 -17.83
CA ASP A 75 -3.53 -5.77 -17.66
C ASP A 75 -4.35 -5.02 -16.59
N PRO A 76 -4.87 -3.82 -16.90
CA PRO A 76 -5.69 -3.04 -15.97
C PRO A 76 -6.97 -3.76 -15.53
N GLY A 77 -7.41 -4.77 -16.31
CA GLY A 77 -8.59 -5.57 -16.03
C GLY A 77 -8.33 -6.81 -15.17
N GLU A 78 -7.08 -7.08 -14.80
CA GLU A 78 -6.67 -8.20 -13.95
C GLU A 78 -7.22 -9.56 -14.45
N LYS A 79 -7.18 -9.78 -15.77
CA LYS A 79 -7.71 -10.97 -16.43
C LYS A 79 -6.70 -12.13 -16.46
N SER A 80 -5.40 -11.81 -16.48
CA SER A 80 -4.33 -12.76 -16.76
C SER A 80 -3.30 -12.76 -15.61
N PRO A 81 -3.51 -13.56 -14.55
CA PRO A 81 -2.56 -13.63 -13.45
C PRO A 81 -1.24 -14.24 -13.92
N LEU A 82 -0.14 -13.64 -13.47
CA LEU A 82 1.22 -14.13 -13.72
C LEU A 82 1.53 -15.27 -12.74
N LYS A 83 2.13 -16.34 -13.26
CA LYS A 83 2.51 -17.49 -12.44
C LYS A 83 3.84 -17.24 -11.74
N SER A 84 3.87 -17.47 -10.43
CA SER A 84 5.03 -17.18 -9.57
C SER A 84 6.31 -17.91 -9.96
N ASP A 85 6.19 -19.13 -10.49
CA ASP A 85 7.29 -19.98 -10.98
C ASP A 85 7.90 -19.48 -12.29
N GLN A 86 7.17 -18.67 -13.05
CA GLN A 86 7.59 -18.14 -14.35
C GLN A 86 8.07 -16.69 -14.27
N LEU A 87 8.05 -16.08 -13.07
CA LEU A 87 8.47 -14.69 -12.89
C LEU A 87 9.98 -14.52 -13.09
N THR A 88 10.34 -13.54 -13.91
CA THR A 88 11.73 -13.15 -14.17
C THR A 88 11.89 -11.63 -14.04
N GLY A 89 13.14 -11.17 -13.89
CA GLY A 89 13.48 -9.73 -13.84
C GLY A 89 12.66 -8.92 -12.83
N THR A 90 12.15 -7.78 -13.28
CA THR A 90 11.37 -6.82 -12.48
C THR A 90 10.12 -7.45 -11.86
N ALA A 91 9.44 -8.35 -12.58
CA ALA A 91 8.22 -8.99 -12.08
C ALA A 91 8.50 -9.82 -10.82
N LYS A 92 9.61 -10.57 -10.81
CA LYS A 92 10.04 -11.36 -9.66
C LYS A 92 10.41 -10.47 -8.46
N GLN A 93 11.13 -9.38 -8.71
CA GLN A 93 11.51 -8.42 -7.67
C GLN A 93 10.29 -7.76 -7.03
N LYS A 94 9.34 -7.30 -7.85
CA LYS A 94 8.11 -6.65 -7.38
C LYS A 94 7.20 -7.65 -6.65
N HIS A 95 7.06 -8.88 -7.14
CA HIS A 95 6.35 -9.92 -6.42
C HIS A 95 6.95 -10.15 -5.03
N ALA A 96 8.27 -10.28 -4.92
CA ALA A 96 8.93 -10.47 -3.63
C ALA A 96 8.74 -9.28 -2.68
N ALA A 97 8.88 -8.04 -3.19
CA ALA A 97 8.67 -6.82 -2.40
C ALA A 97 7.23 -6.73 -1.86
N LEU A 98 6.23 -6.97 -2.72
CA LEU A 98 4.83 -6.95 -2.29
C LEU A 98 4.48 -8.10 -1.35
N THR A 99 5.14 -9.26 -1.51
CA THR A 99 4.99 -10.39 -0.57
C THR A 99 5.50 -10.02 0.82
N SER A 100 6.66 -9.35 0.91
CA SER A 100 7.19 -8.86 2.19
C SER A 100 6.19 -7.92 2.86
N VAL A 101 5.71 -6.92 2.13
CA VAL A 101 4.72 -5.96 2.66
C VAL A 101 3.47 -6.67 3.14
N LEU A 102 2.93 -7.61 2.35
CA LEU A 102 1.73 -8.35 2.73
C LEU A 102 1.94 -9.17 4.03
N ASN A 103 3.13 -9.73 4.22
CA ASN A 103 3.47 -10.49 5.43
C ASN A 103 3.70 -9.59 6.67
N ASP A 104 4.21 -8.38 6.45
CA ASP A 104 4.46 -7.39 7.51
C ASP A 104 3.15 -6.75 8.01
N LEU A 105 2.14 -6.65 7.12
CA LEU A 105 0.80 -6.19 7.44
C LEU A 105 0.02 -7.28 8.19
N GLN A 106 0.43 -7.57 9.44
CA GLN A 106 -0.28 -8.46 10.35
C GLN A 106 -1.43 -7.72 11.03
N GLY A 107 -2.64 -7.90 10.52
CA GLY A 107 -3.86 -7.51 11.22
C GLY A 107 -4.45 -8.68 12.03
N PRO A 108 -5.10 -8.43 13.19
CA PRO A 108 -5.10 -7.20 13.99
C PRO A 108 -3.91 -7.16 14.98
N LEU A 109 -3.63 -5.96 15.51
CA LEU A 109 -2.67 -5.76 16.61
C LEU A 109 -2.91 -6.79 17.73
N PRO A 110 -1.84 -7.35 18.33
CA PRO A 110 -1.98 -8.13 19.56
C PRO A 110 -2.77 -7.29 20.56
N GLN A 111 -3.89 -7.83 21.04
CA GLN A 111 -4.64 -7.16 22.10
C GLN A 111 -3.77 -7.16 23.36
N PRO A 112 -3.77 -6.07 24.15
CA PRO A 112 -3.04 -6.00 25.41
C PRO A 112 -3.50 -7.06 26.42
#